data_AF-A0A7S2YYY1-F1
#
_entry.id   AF-A0A7S2YYY1-F1
#
_cell.length_a   1.000
_cell.length_b   1.000
_cell.length_c   1.000
_cell.angle_alpha   90.00
_cell.angle_beta   90.00
_cell.angle_gamma   90.00
#
_symmetry.space_group_name_H-M   'P 1'
#
loop_
_entity.id
_entity.type
_entity.pdbx_description
1 polymer ?
#
loop_
_entity_poly.entity_id
_entity_poly.type
_entity_poly.pdbx_seq_one_letter_code
_entity_poly.pdbx_strand_id
1 'polypeptide(L)'
;MASSKSHQYTCLSPGLLSPSSSSSLKSASDDVSRYASSYALAQPYKHVQILPLMTPQAASGVRDEIISNLDASLRETDLFKVYQTPDLANLDKDAASSAAPHLLALLEAIYSEEF
;
A
#
# COMPACT_ATOMS: atom_id res chain seq x y z
N MET A 1 -23.52 19.90 -23.50
CA MET A 1 -22.68 18.74 -23.83
C MET A 1 -21.47 18.74 -22.91
N ALA A 2 -21.51 17.96 -21.83
CA ALA A 2 -20.43 17.90 -20.84
C ALA A 2 -19.46 16.77 -21.23
N SER A 3 -18.22 17.14 -21.54
CA SER A 3 -17.17 16.21 -21.92
C SER A 3 -16.64 15.50 -20.68
N SER A 4 -17.00 14.23 -20.52
CA SER A 4 -16.53 13.35 -19.46
C SER A 4 -15.08 12.94 -19.76
N LYS A 5 -14.12 13.55 -19.06
CA LYS A 5 -12.70 13.15 -19.13
C LYS A 5 -12.50 11.91 -18.26
N SER A 6 -12.59 10.74 -18.89
CA SER A 6 -12.13 9.48 -18.33
C SER A 6 -10.64 9.57 -18.00
N HIS A 7 -10.33 9.64 -16.71
CA HIS A 7 -8.96 9.47 -16.23
C HIS A 7 -8.63 7.98 -16.36
N GLN A 8 -7.96 7.62 -17.46
CA GLN A 8 -7.36 6.30 -17.60
C GLN A 8 -6.15 6.22 -16.67
N TYR A 9 -6.29 5.50 -15.55
CA TYR A 9 -5.13 5.09 -14.76
C TYR A 9 -4.42 3.97 -15.51
N THR A 10 -3.38 4.33 -16.25
CA THR A 10 -2.46 3.33 -16.82
C THR A 10 -1.62 2.78 -15.69
N CYS A 11 -1.95 1.58 -15.21
CA CYS A 11 -1.14 0.87 -14.22
C CYS A 11 0.15 0.37 -14.89
N LEU A 12 1.29 0.94 -14.50
CA LEU A 12 2.62 0.43 -14.82
C LEU A 12 3.27 0.07 -13.49
N SER A 13 3.48 -1.23 -13.27
CA SER A 13 3.80 -1.85 -11.98
C SER A 13 5.29 -1.99 -11.70
N PRO A 14 5.74 -1.60 -10.49
CA PRO A 14 6.75 -2.31 -9.74
C PRO A 14 6.06 -3.11 -8.62
N GLY A 15 5.99 -4.44 -8.79
CA GLY A 15 5.42 -5.33 -7.80
C GLY A 15 6.45 -5.72 -6.76
N LEU A 16 6.28 -5.25 -5.52
CA LEU A 16 7.09 -5.67 -4.36
C LEU A 16 6.85 -7.15 -3.97
N LEU A 17 5.84 -7.82 -4.56
CA LEU A 17 5.39 -9.17 -4.14
C LEU A 17 5.04 -10.12 -5.30
N SER A 18 5.72 -10.05 -6.45
CA SER A 18 5.50 -11.02 -7.55
C SER A 18 6.69 -11.96 -7.74
N PRO A 19 6.55 -13.29 -7.53
CA PRO A 19 7.49 -14.24 -8.05
C PRO A 19 7.22 -14.43 -9.56
N SER A 20 8.21 -14.09 -10.39
CA SER A 20 8.33 -14.50 -11.78
C SER A 20 7.23 -14.04 -12.75
N SER A 21 7.48 -12.96 -13.48
CA SER A 21 6.98 -12.79 -14.86
C SER A 21 7.96 -11.95 -15.68
N SER A 22 8.64 -12.61 -16.60
CA SER A 22 9.89 -12.23 -17.27
C SER A 22 9.74 -11.32 -18.50
N SER A 23 8.84 -10.32 -18.49
CA SER A 23 8.67 -9.48 -19.68
C SER A 23 8.24 -8.05 -19.40
N SER A 24 9.06 -7.31 -18.64
CA SER A 24 9.28 -5.86 -18.82
C SER A 24 10.24 -5.37 -17.73
N LEU A 25 11.50 -5.78 -17.81
CA LEU A 25 12.56 -5.27 -16.93
C LEU A 25 12.93 -3.85 -17.37
N LYS A 26 12.07 -2.86 -17.08
CA LYS A 26 12.60 -1.52 -16.83
C LYS A 26 13.34 -1.61 -15.50
N SER A 27 14.55 -1.07 -15.48
CA SER A 27 15.45 -1.26 -14.34
C SER A 27 14.87 -0.55 -13.11
N ALA A 28 15.03 -1.12 -11.91
CA ALA A 28 14.60 -0.48 -10.67
C ALA A 28 15.11 0.98 -10.54
N SER A 29 16.28 1.28 -11.11
CA SER A 29 16.84 2.63 -11.19
C SER A 29 16.01 3.63 -12.00
N ASP A 30 15.29 3.18 -13.04
CA ASP A 30 14.43 4.03 -13.86
C ASP A 30 13.20 4.47 -13.06
N ASP A 31 12.61 3.56 -12.29
CA ASP A 31 11.45 3.86 -11.43
C ASP A 31 11.84 4.78 -10.28
N VAL A 32 12.98 4.55 -9.61
CA VAL A 32 13.50 5.44 -8.55
C VAL A 32 13.70 6.87 -9.09
N SER A 33 14.32 7.01 -10.26
CA SER A 33 14.56 8.33 -10.88
C SER A 33 13.26 9.03 -11.26
N ARG A 34 12.28 8.28 -11.76
CA ARG A 34 10.95 8.78 -12.05
C ARG A 34 10.24 9.27 -10.79
N TYR A 35 10.24 8.48 -9.72
CA TYR A 35 9.61 8.85 -8.45
C TYR A 35 10.30 10.06 -7.80
N ALA A 36 11.64 10.14 -7.85
CA ALA A 36 12.39 11.31 -7.39
C ALA A 36 12.00 12.58 -8.16
N SER A 37 11.81 12.47 -9.48
CA SER A 37 11.36 13.59 -10.32
C SER A 37 9.92 14.00 -10.00
N SER A 38 9.00 13.03 -9.85
CA SER A 38 7.62 13.28 -9.44
C SER A 38 7.55 13.96 -8.07
N TYR A 39 8.35 13.50 -7.11
CA TYR A 39 8.50 14.13 -5.80
C TYR A 39 9.00 15.57 -5.89
N ALA A 40 10.02 15.82 -6.70
CA ALA A 40 10.58 17.14 -6.89
C ALA A 40 9.58 18.13 -7.54
N LEU A 41 8.73 17.66 -8.44
CA LEU A 41 7.73 18.49 -9.12
C LEU A 41 6.40 18.61 -8.36
N ALA A 42 6.20 17.77 -7.34
CA ALA A 42 4.96 17.75 -6.57
C ALA A 42 4.67 19.09 -5.88
N GLN A 43 3.42 19.51 -6.01
CA GLN A 43 2.84 20.74 -5.45
C GLN A 43 1.43 20.41 -4.88
N PRO A 44 0.91 21.17 -3.91
CA PRO A 44 1.51 22.35 -3.26
C PRO A 44 2.59 22.00 -2.21
N TYR A 45 2.78 20.72 -1.90
CA TYR A 45 3.82 20.20 -1.04
C TYR A 45 4.46 18.96 -1.70
N LYS A 46 5.66 18.61 -1.24
CA LYS A 46 6.40 17.46 -1.76
C LYS A 46 5.70 16.17 -1.36
N HIS A 47 5.37 15.35 -2.34
CA HIS A 47 4.76 14.03 -2.16
C HIS A 47 5.06 13.16 -3.39
N VAL A 48 4.94 11.85 -3.23
CA VAL A 48 5.07 10.90 -4.34
C VAL A 48 4.00 9.82 -4.20
N GLN A 49 3.54 9.32 -5.34
CA GLN A 49 2.55 8.24 -5.40
C GLN A 49 3.18 7.03 -6.10
N ILE A 50 3.28 5.92 -5.38
CA ILE A 50 3.78 4.64 -5.90
C ILE A 50 2.56 3.76 -6.20
N LEU A 51 2.33 3.46 -7.47
CA LEU A 51 1.22 2.65 -7.92
C LEU A 51 1.59 1.77 -9.11
N PRO A 52 1.21 0.47 -9.06
CA PRO A 52 0.79 -0.30 -7.88
C PRO A 52 1.94 -0.51 -6.88
N LEU A 53 1.63 -0.53 -5.57
CA LEU A 53 2.59 -0.85 -4.51
C LEU A 53 2.77 -2.36 -4.31
N MET A 54 1.69 -3.12 -4.45
CA MET A 54 1.66 -4.56 -4.24
C MET A 54 0.76 -5.25 -5.27
N THR A 55 0.82 -6.58 -5.33
CA THR A 55 -0.04 -7.36 -6.22
C THR A 55 -1.49 -7.31 -5.74
N PRO A 56 -2.49 -7.39 -6.65
CA PRO A 56 -3.91 -7.42 -6.25
C PRO A 56 -4.27 -8.58 -5.31
N GLN A 57 -3.58 -9.71 -5.45
CA GLN A 57 -3.75 -10.88 -4.58
C GLN A 57 -3.28 -10.59 -3.15
N ALA A 58 -2.07 -10.03 -2.99
CA ALA A 58 -1.56 -9.63 -1.68
C ALA A 58 -2.48 -8.59 -1.02
N ALA A 59 -2.91 -7.57 -1.78
CA ALA A 59 -3.83 -6.54 -1.27
C ALA A 59 -5.17 -7.13 -0.80
N SER A 60 -5.69 -8.14 -1.52
CA SER A 60 -6.95 -8.79 -1.13
C SER A 60 -6.80 -9.65 0.11
N GLY A 61 -5.71 -10.42 0.24
CA GLY A 61 -5.42 -11.20 1.45
C GLY A 61 -5.32 -10.33 2.69
N VAL A 62 -4.56 -9.23 2.63
CA VAL A 62 -4.46 -8.27 3.74
C VAL A 62 -5.82 -7.68 4.10
N ARG A 63 -6.62 -7.26 3.11
CA ARG A 63 -7.95 -6.70 3.33
C ARG A 63 -8.86 -7.69 4.05
N ASP A 64 -8.91 -8.94 3.58
CA ASP A 64 -9.81 -9.96 4.11
C ASP A 64 -9.44 -10.31 5.56
N GLU A 65 -8.14 -10.34 5.89
CA GLU A 65 -7.66 -10.50 7.27
C GLU A 65 -8.04 -9.32 8.17
N ILE A 66 -7.87 -8.08 7.70
CA ILE A 66 -8.22 -6.87 8.48
C ILE A 66 -9.71 -6.88 8.82
N ILE A 67 -10.57 -7.14 7.83
CA ILE A 67 -12.02 -7.15 8.03
C ILE A 67 -12.45 -8.28 8.97
N SER A 68 -11.81 -9.44 8.88
CA SER A 68 -12.24 -10.64 9.63
C SER A 68 -11.71 -10.68 11.06
N ASN A 69 -10.53 -10.11 11.31
CA ASN A 69 -9.80 -10.34 12.55
C ASN A 69 -9.54 -9.07 13.39
N LEU A 70 -9.77 -7.87 12.84
CA LEU A 70 -9.54 -6.62 13.58
C LEU A 70 -10.86 -5.95 13.92
N ASP A 71 -11.10 -5.78 15.22
CA ASP A 71 -12.21 -4.98 15.72
C ASP A 71 -11.89 -3.49 15.59
N ALA A 72 -12.81 -2.72 14.98
CA ALA A 72 -12.69 -1.27 14.90
C ALA A 72 -13.69 -0.59 15.84
N SER A 73 -13.23 0.44 16.55
CA SER A 73 -14.04 1.26 17.45
C SER A 73 -14.23 2.66 16.91
N LEU A 74 -15.43 3.24 17.07
CA LEU A 74 -15.69 4.63 16.66
C LEU A 74 -14.90 5.58 17.56
N ARG A 75 -14.12 6.46 16.93
CA ARG A 75 -13.40 7.57 17.57
C ARG A 75 -13.85 8.87 16.93
N GLU A 76 -14.41 9.74 17.78
CA GLU A 76 -14.90 11.07 17.39
C GLU A 76 -14.17 12.11 18.22
N THR A 77 -13.59 13.07 17.53
CA THR A 77 -12.86 14.22 18.06
C THR A 77 -13.36 15.48 17.37
N ASP A 78 -12.86 16.64 17.79
CA ASP A 78 -13.07 17.90 17.08
C ASP A 78 -12.46 17.90 15.66
N LEU A 79 -11.42 17.11 15.42
CA LEU A 79 -10.74 17.02 14.13
C LEU A 79 -11.30 15.96 13.17
N PHE A 80 -11.83 14.85 13.69
CA PHE A 80 -12.26 13.72 12.86
C PHE A 80 -13.28 12.79 13.54
N LYS A 81 -13.94 11.97 12.71
CA LYS A 81 -14.84 10.88 13.12
C LYS A 81 -14.56 9.64 12.28
N VAL A 82 -13.90 8.64 12.86
CA VAL A 82 -13.44 7.44 12.13
C VAL A 82 -13.62 6.17 12.96
N TYR A 83 -13.71 5.03 12.29
CA TYR A 83 -13.54 3.72 12.92
C TYR A 83 -12.04 3.40 12.97
N GLN A 84 -11.50 3.26 14.17
CA GLN A 84 -10.08 3.03 14.40
C GLN A 84 -9.89 1.62 14.96
N THR A 85 -8.98 0.85 14.35
CA THR A 85 -8.52 -0.44 14.88
C THR A 85 -7.53 -0.22 16.03
N PRO A 86 -7.31 -1.22 16.90
CA PRO A 86 -6.16 -1.25 17.79
C PRO A 86 -4.86 -0.99 17.04
N ASP A 87 -3.87 -0.45 17.76
CA ASP A 87 -2.55 -0.18 17.22
C ASP A 87 -1.89 -1.47 16.70
N LEU A 88 -1.59 -1.50 15.41
CA LEU A 88 -1.01 -2.67 14.75
C LEU A 88 0.42 -2.93 15.22
N ALA A 89 1.13 -1.92 15.75
CA ALA A 89 2.47 -2.11 16.32
C ALA A 89 2.44 -2.91 17.64
N ASN A 90 1.29 -2.94 18.31
CA ASN A 90 1.06 -3.70 19.55
C ASN A 90 0.36 -5.04 19.30
N LEU A 91 0.18 -5.46 18.04
CA LEU A 91 -0.24 -6.83 17.75
C LEU A 91 0.80 -7.79 18.31
N ASP A 92 0.36 -8.67 19.20
CA ASP A 92 1.14 -9.81 19.61
C ASP A 92 1.47 -10.63 18.35
N LYS A 93 2.75 -10.64 17.96
CA LYS A 93 3.22 -11.26 16.72
C LYS A 93 2.90 -12.75 16.69
N ASP A 94 2.91 -13.42 17.84
CA ASP A 94 2.64 -14.84 17.92
C ASP A 94 1.14 -15.12 17.72
N ALA A 95 0.27 -14.30 18.30
CA ALA A 95 -1.17 -14.37 18.07
C ALA A 95 -1.54 -13.94 16.64
N ALA A 96 -0.88 -12.92 16.11
CA ALA A 96 -1.10 -12.38 14.77
C ALA A 96 -0.57 -13.30 13.66
N SER A 97 0.46 -14.10 13.91
CA SER A 97 1.02 -15.03 12.94
C SER A 97 -0.02 -16.05 12.45
N SER A 98 -0.93 -16.47 13.33
CA SER A 98 -2.02 -17.37 12.95
C SER A 98 -3.24 -16.66 12.38
N ALA A 99 -3.52 -15.42 12.81
CA ALA A 99 -4.76 -14.72 12.45
C ALA A 99 -4.62 -13.81 11.22
N ALA A 100 -3.46 -13.16 11.04
CA ALA A 100 -3.23 -12.15 10.00
C ALA A 100 -1.83 -12.26 9.34
N PRO A 101 -1.48 -13.42 8.75
CA PRO A 101 -0.17 -13.63 8.12
C PRO A 101 0.13 -12.70 6.94
N HIS A 102 -0.87 -12.34 6.11
CA HIS A 102 -0.63 -11.42 4.98
C HIS A 102 -0.35 -9.99 5.46
N LEU A 103 -1.04 -9.55 6.52
CA LEU A 103 -0.80 -8.24 7.14
C LEU A 103 0.62 -8.16 7.72
N LEU A 104 1.10 -9.21 8.39
CA LEU A 104 2.47 -9.27 8.90
C LEU A 104 3.50 -9.26 7.77
N ALA A 105 3.29 -10.05 6.70
CA ALA A 105 4.19 -10.05 5.55
C ALA A 105 4.28 -8.66 4.88
N LEU A 106 3.17 -7.91 4.84
CA LEU A 106 3.18 -6.54 4.34
C LEU A 106 4.00 -5.60 5.23
N LEU A 107 3.84 -5.69 6.55
CA LEU A 107 4.61 -4.88 7.50
C LEU A 107 6.11 -5.20 7.38
N GLU A 108 6.48 -6.48 7.34
CA GLU A 108 7.86 -6.91 7.16
C GLU A 108 8.47 -6.39 5.85
N ALA A 109 7.71 -6.41 4.75
CA ALA A 109 8.18 -5.87 3.47
C ALA A 109 8.40 -4.35 3.51
N ILE A 110 7.46 -3.58 4.07
CA ILE A 110 7.55 -2.10 4.15
C ILE A 110 8.69 -1.65 5.08
N TYR A 111 8.98 -2.42 6.14
CA TYR A 111 10.06 -2.10 7.09
C TYR A 111 11.36 -2.88 6.81
N SER A 112 11.46 -3.58 5.67
CA SER A 112 12.68 -4.29 5.28
C SER A 112 13.77 -3.31 4.84
N GLU A 113 15.03 -3.74 4.87
CA GLU A 113 16.16 -2.92 4.36
C GLU A 113 16.12 -2.71 2.83
N GLU A 114 15.38 -3.56 2.11
CA GLU A 114 15.25 -3.47 0.65
C GLU A 114 14.31 -2.34 0.21
N PHE A 115 13.33 -2.00 1.04
CA PHE A 115 12.33 -0.96 0.78
C PHE A 115 12.80 0.44 1.21
#